data_AF-U1GHK1-F1
#
_entry.id   AF-U1GHK1-F1
#
_cell.length_a   1.000
_cell.length_b   1.000
_cell.length_c   1.000
_cell.angle_alpha   90.00
_cell.angle_beta   90.00
_cell.angle_gamma   90.00
#
_symmetry.space_group_name_H-M   'P 1'
#
loop_
_entity.id
_entity.type
_entity.pdbx_description
1 polymer ?
#
loop_
_entity_poly.entity_id
_entity_poly.type
_entity_poly.pdbx_seq_one_letter_code
_entity_poly.pdbx_strand_id
1 'polypeptide(L)'
;ASTLCLTGCSTSAHEDDAQSSSTATTAQPSAYPATVMSCTEKLTFTEAPKRVLILGDTNAPTLSMLDLLDRVTMRTGKIDTTGYDVNTATKLMSLPEMKSGTTTLGGGA
;
A
#
# COMPACT_ATOMS: atom_id res chain seq x y z
N ALA A 1 47.86 -44.04 8.20
CA ALA A 1 47.91 -42.66 8.70
C ALA A 1 47.42 -41.76 7.59
N SER A 2 46.22 -41.20 7.73
CA SER A 2 45.55 -40.45 6.67
C SER A 2 45.50 -38.97 7.04
N THR A 3 46.23 -38.17 6.27
CA THR A 3 46.43 -36.74 6.44
C THR A 3 45.20 -35.98 5.93
N LEU A 4 44.62 -35.12 6.76
CA LEU A 4 43.49 -34.25 6.43
C LEU A 4 44.04 -32.94 5.83
N CYS A 5 43.71 -32.61 4.58
CA CYS A 5 44.07 -31.33 3.95
C CYS A 5 43.01 -30.26 4.25
N LEU A 6 43.40 -29.20 4.98
CA LEU A 6 42.61 -27.98 5.19
C LEU A 6 42.64 -27.12 3.90
N THR A 7 41.54 -27.08 3.15
CA THR A 7 41.35 -26.10 2.06
C THR A 7 40.61 -24.88 2.61
N GLY A 8 41.34 -23.79 2.80
CA GLY A 8 40.79 -22.49 3.13
C GLY A 8 40.01 -21.92 1.94
N CYS A 9 38.79 -21.47 2.19
CA CYS A 9 38.01 -20.71 1.22
C CYS A 9 38.43 -19.23 1.33
N SER A 10 39.44 -18.86 0.55
CA SER A 10 39.65 -17.48 0.11
C SER A 10 39.10 -17.42 -1.31
N THR A 11 37.99 -16.73 -1.51
CA THR A 11 37.52 -16.36 -2.85
C THR A 11 37.25 -14.86 -2.88
N SER A 12 37.91 -14.24 -3.85
CA SER A 12 38.06 -12.82 -4.11
C SER A 12 36.76 -12.15 -4.51
N ALA A 13 36.73 -10.83 -4.29
CA ALA A 13 35.79 -9.91 -4.89
C ALA A 13 35.76 -10.05 -6.43
N HIS A 14 34.56 -10.15 -6.97
CA HIS A 14 34.27 -9.88 -8.38
C HIS A 14 33.20 -8.78 -8.38
N GLU A 15 33.61 -7.58 -8.75
CA GLU A 15 32.73 -6.53 -9.25
C GLU A 15 32.20 -6.97 -10.61
N ASP A 16 30.87 -7.02 -10.76
CA ASP A 16 30.20 -6.53 -11.98
C ASP A 16 28.72 -6.29 -11.69
N ASP A 17 28.30 -5.08 -12.02
CA ASP A 17 26.98 -4.47 -11.97
C ASP A 17 25.78 -5.41 -12.23
N ALA A 18 25.08 -5.78 -11.17
CA ALA A 18 23.63 -5.87 -11.21
C ALA A 18 23.08 -4.63 -10.53
N GLN A 19 23.07 -3.53 -11.30
CA GLN A 19 22.25 -2.36 -11.09
C GLN A 19 20.91 -2.80 -10.50
N SER A 20 20.74 -2.63 -9.18
CA SER A 20 19.44 -2.67 -8.53
C SER A 20 18.68 -1.49 -9.08
N SER A 21 18.13 -1.71 -10.27
CA SER A 21 17.08 -0.91 -10.82
C SER A 21 15.91 -1.19 -9.89
N SER A 22 15.81 -0.37 -8.85
CA SER A 22 14.52 -0.02 -8.27
C SER A 22 13.73 0.61 -9.40
N THR A 23 13.24 -0.20 -10.34
CA THR A 23 12.03 0.10 -11.07
C THR A 23 10.97 0.19 -9.99
N ALA A 24 10.85 1.39 -9.42
CA ALA A 24 9.58 1.88 -8.94
C ALA A 24 8.60 1.41 -10.00
N THR A 25 7.76 0.45 -9.63
CA THR A 25 6.64 0.04 -10.47
C THR A 25 5.79 1.28 -10.52
N THR A 26 6.08 2.13 -11.51
CA THR A 26 5.22 3.24 -11.88
C THR A 26 3.89 2.56 -12.10
N ALA A 27 2.90 2.89 -11.27
CA ALA A 27 1.58 2.31 -11.37
C ALA A 27 1.14 2.49 -12.83
N GLN A 28 1.17 1.38 -13.58
CA GLN A 28 0.82 1.42 -14.99
C GLN A 28 -0.62 1.92 -15.03
N PRO A 29 -0.93 3.01 -15.76
CA PRO A 29 -2.28 3.53 -15.78
C PRO A 29 -3.19 2.38 -16.20
N SER A 30 -4.15 2.07 -15.34
CA SER A 30 -5.11 1.01 -15.61
C SER A 30 -5.77 1.35 -16.95
N ALA A 31 -5.64 0.48 -17.94
CA ALA A 31 -6.42 0.60 -19.15
C ALA A 31 -7.88 0.37 -18.73
N TYR A 32 -8.67 1.43 -18.72
CA TYR A 32 -10.08 1.33 -18.41
C TYR A 32 -10.83 0.77 -19.64
N PRO A 33 -11.87 -0.06 -19.43
CA PRO A 33 -12.46 -0.45 -18.15
C PRO A 33 -11.62 -1.47 -17.37
N ALA A 34 -11.45 -1.23 -16.07
CA ALA A 34 -10.78 -2.13 -15.14
C ALA A 34 -11.81 -2.90 -14.31
N THR A 35 -11.61 -4.20 -14.12
CA THR A 35 -12.52 -5.04 -13.33
C THR A 35 -11.78 -5.66 -12.16
N VAL A 36 -12.32 -5.51 -10.96
CA VAL A 36 -11.77 -6.02 -9.70
C VAL A 36 -12.84 -6.86 -9.02
N MET A 37 -12.43 -8.00 -8.46
CA MET A 37 -13.33 -8.83 -7.66
C MET A 37 -13.22 -8.42 -6.19
N SER A 38 -14.34 -8.09 -5.56
CA SER A 38 -14.43 -7.77 -4.14
C SER A 38 -15.33 -8.80 -3.48
N CYS A 39 -14.76 -9.65 -2.61
CA CYS A 39 -15.43 -10.85 -2.12
C CYS A 39 -15.97 -11.70 -3.31
N THR A 40 -17.29 -11.85 -3.45
CA THR A 40 -17.93 -12.56 -4.57
C THR A 40 -18.51 -11.63 -5.63
N GLU A 41 -18.37 -10.32 -5.46
CA GLU A 41 -18.89 -9.32 -6.38
C GLU A 41 -17.83 -8.86 -7.38
N LYS A 42 -18.27 -8.62 -8.61
CA LYS A 42 -17.44 -8.07 -9.67
C LYS A 42 -17.70 -6.57 -9.78
N LEU A 43 -16.68 -5.75 -9.51
CA LEU A 43 -16.74 -4.30 -9.60
C LEU A 43 -16.00 -3.85 -10.86
N THR A 44 -16.68 -3.10 -11.72
CA THR A 44 -16.08 -2.53 -12.93
C THR A 44 -15.96 -1.03 -12.81
N PHE A 45 -14.74 -0.52 -12.99
CA PHE A 45 -14.42 0.88 -13.05
C PHE A 45 -14.22 1.26 -14.51
N THR A 46 -14.98 2.22 -15.02
CA THR A 46 -14.85 2.73 -16.40
C THR A 46 -13.87 3.90 -16.49
N GLU A 47 -13.51 4.49 -15.35
CA GLU A 47 -12.54 5.56 -15.20
C GLU A 47 -11.91 5.51 -13.80
N ALA A 48 -10.84 6.28 -13.61
CA ALA A 48 -10.19 6.39 -12.31
C ALA A 48 -11.14 6.96 -11.25
N PRO A 49 -11.20 6.36 -10.04
CA PRO A 49 -12.01 6.89 -8.95
C PRO A 49 -11.63 8.34 -8.61
N LYS A 50 -12.64 9.23 -8.62
CA LYS A 50 -12.47 10.67 -8.35
C LYS A 50 -12.75 11.04 -6.90
N ARG A 51 -13.54 10.23 -6.19
CA ARG A 51 -13.89 10.44 -4.77
C ARG A 51 -13.86 9.10 -4.05
N VAL A 52 -12.94 8.95 -3.12
CA VAL A 52 -12.79 7.74 -2.31
C VAL A 52 -13.18 8.05 -0.86
N LEU A 53 -13.97 7.16 -0.26
CA LEU A 53 -14.26 7.12 1.17
C LEU A 53 -13.46 5.96 1.76
N ILE A 54 -12.70 6.22 2.82
CA ILE A 54 -12.03 5.15 3.59
C ILE A 54 -12.80 4.89 4.88
N LEU A 55 -12.99 3.60 5.19
CA LEU A 55 -13.61 3.14 6.43
C LEU A 55 -12.51 2.79 7.42
N GLY A 56 -12.32 3.60 8.46
CA GLY A 56 -11.19 3.49 9.37
C GLY A 56 -9.85 3.79 8.67
N ASP A 57 -8.79 3.14 9.15
CA ASP A 57 -7.42 3.33 8.68
C ASP A 57 -6.83 2.10 7.94
N THR A 58 -7.55 0.99 7.85
CA THR A 58 -7.03 -0.29 7.28
C THR A 58 -6.42 -0.15 5.88
N ASN A 59 -6.98 0.72 5.04
CA ASN A 59 -6.53 0.89 3.66
C ASN A 59 -5.49 2.02 3.49
N ALA A 60 -5.24 2.80 4.54
CA ALA A 60 -4.35 3.95 4.48
C ALA A 60 -2.89 3.61 4.12
N PRO A 61 -2.27 2.51 4.63
CA PRO A 61 -0.91 2.16 4.25
C PRO A 61 -0.78 1.85 2.76
N THR A 62 -1.73 1.09 2.19
CA THR A 62 -1.74 0.76 0.77
C THR A 62 -1.92 2.01 -0.10
N LEU A 63 -2.86 2.89 0.27
CA LEU A 63 -3.08 4.14 -0.47
C LEU A 63 -1.88 5.09 -0.35
N SER A 64 -1.17 5.09 0.78
CA SER A 64 0.07 5.84 0.97
C SER A 64 1.19 5.32 0.08
N MET A 65 1.41 4.00 0.04
CA MET A 65 2.44 3.38 -0.81
C MET A 65 2.22 3.64 -2.30
N LEU A 66 0.96 3.80 -2.71
CA LEU A 66 0.58 4.09 -4.09
C LEU A 66 0.50 5.60 -4.40
N ASP A 67 0.77 6.47 -3.42
CA ASP A 67 0.58 7.93 -3.52
C ASP A 67 -0.84 8.33 -3.99
N LEU A 68 -1.85 7.61 -3.50
CA LEU A 68 -3.27 7.79 -3.86
C LEU A 68 -4.10 8.45 -2.75
N LEU A 69 -3.48 8.86 -1.63
CA LEU A 69 -4.19 9.50 -0.53
C LEU A 69 -4.90 10.79 -0.95
N ASP A 70 -4.42 11.48 -1.98
CA ASP A 70 -5.06 12.70 -2.51
C ASP A 70 -6.39 12.43 -3.24
N ARG A 71 -6.72 11.16 -3.53
CA ARG A 71 -8.04 10.74 -4.07
C ARG A 71 -9.07 10.48 -2.97
N VAL A 72 -8.62 10.41 -1.72
CA VAL A 72 -9.50 10.25 -0.56
C VAL A 72 -10.13 11.58 -0.23
N THR A 73 -11.47 11.59 -0.23
CA THR A 73 -12.25 12.81 0.02
C THR A 73 -12.81 12.87 1.43
N MET A 74 -12.91 11.72 2.09
CA MET A 74 -13.54 11.60 3.39
C MET A 74 -13.09 10.30 4.06
N ARG A 75 -13.11 10.28 5.39
CA ARG A 75 -12.84 9.09 6.20
C ARG A 75 -13.96 8.85 7.20
N THR A 76 -14.06 7.65 7.72
CA THR A 76 -14.89 7.33 8.89
C THR A 76 -14.03 6.77 10.02
N GLY A 77 -14.49 6.89 11.26
CA GLY A 77 -13.83 6.28 12.40
C GLY A 77 -12.54 6.99 12.85
N LYS A 78 -11.90 6.41 13.87
CA LYS A 78 -10.63 6.88 14.41
C LYS A 78 -9.48 6.36 13.56
N ILE A 79 -8.46 7.20 13.38
CA ILE A 79 -7.21 6.83 12.71
C ILE A 79 -6.15 6.68 13.79
N ASP A 80 -5.52 5.51 13.87
CA ASP A 80 -4.26 5.37 14.58
C ASP A 80 -3.14 5.77 13.62
N THR A 81 -2.39 6.83 13.95
CA THR A 81 -1.27 7.27 13.10
C THR A 81 0.07 6.66 13.53
N THR A 82 0.07 5.75 14.50
CA THR A 82 1.30 5.08 14.95
C THR A 82 1.91 4.28 13.81
N GLY A 83 3.16 4.59 13.46
CA GLY A 83 3.89 3.90 12.39
C GLY A 83 3.74 4.53 10.99
N TYR A 84 2.93 5.58 10.80
CA TYR A 84 2.95 6.38 9.58
C TYR A 84 4.03 7.45 9.63
N ASP A 85 4.57 7.81 8.47
CA ASP A 85 5.39 9.01 8.36
C ASP A 85 4.55 10.28 8.59
N VAL A 86 5.24 11.40 8.87
CA VAL A 86 4.60 12.67 9.21
C VAL A 86 3.70 13.22 8.09
N ASN A 87 4.04 13.00 6.81
CA ASN A 87 3.25 13.46 5.68
C ASN A 87 1.94 12.67 5.60
N THR A 88 2.04 11.34 5.68
CA THR A 88 0.88 10.45 5.64
C THR A 88 -0.07 10.69 6.81
N ALA A 89 0.46 10.78 8.03
CA ALA A 89 -0.33 11.10 9.21
C ALA A 89 -1.06 12.44 9.07
N THR A 90 -0.37 13.47 8.56
CA THR A 90 -0.94 14.80 8.33
C THR A 90 -2.06 14.76 7.29
N LYS A 91 -1.85 14.09 6.15
CA LYS A 91 -2.88 13.92 5.12
C LYS A 91 -4.12 13.22 5.70
N LEU A 92 -3.95 12.11 6.40
CA LEU A 92 -5.05 11.35 7.00
C LEU A 92 -5.83 12.15 8.05
N MET A 93 -5.14 12.93 8.89
CA MET A 93 -5.79 13.78 9.91
C MET A 93 -6.57 14.95 9.29
N SER A 94 -6.13 15.45 8.13
CA SER A 94 -6.80 16.54 7.41
C SER A 94 -8.11 16.12 6.71
N LEU A 95 -8.30 14.82 6.48
CA LEU A 95 -9.51 14.31 5.82
C LEU A 95 -10.76 14.56 6.69
N PRO A 96 -11.85 15.10 6.09
CA PRO A 96 -13.12 15.23 6.80
C PRO A 96 -13.61 13.88 7.34
N GLU A 97 -14.04 13.87 8.60
CA GLU A 97 -14.63 12.69 9.23
C GLU A 97 -16.14 12.69 9.01
N MET A 98 -16.64 11.69 8.29
CA MET A 98 -18.06 11.38 8.30
C MET A 98 -18.38 10.66 9.61
N LYS A 99 -19.16 11.32 10.46
CA LYS A 99 -19.58 10.75 11.73
C LYS A 99 -20.47 9.54 11.44
N SER A 100 -20.11 8.39 12.01
CA SER A 100 -20.91 7.18 11.85
C SER A 100 -22.29 7.41 12.44
N GLY A 101 -23.33 7.30 11.61
CA GLY A 101 -24.72 7.16 12.06
C GLY A 101 -24.98 5.72 12.48
N THR A 102 -26.11 5.44 13.14
CA THR A 102 -26.55 4.08 13.52
C THR A 102 -26.98 3.23 12.31
N THR A 103 -26.21 3.25 11.23
CA THR A 103 -26.45 2.41 10.06
C THR A 103 -25.68 1.12 10.21
N THR A 104 -26.40 0.01 10.07
CA THR A 104 -26.01 -1.40 10.19
C THR A 104 -24.95 -1.85 9.17
N LEU A 105 -23.92 -1.05 8.89
CA LEU A 105 -22.70 -1.53 8.23
C LEU A 105 -21.83 -2.11 9.35
N GLY A 106 -22.09 -3.39 9.65
CA GLY A 106 -21.42 -4.13 10.71
C GLY A 106 -19.89 -4.09 10.53
N GLY A 107 -19.21 -3.49 11.49
CA GLY A 107 -17.77 -3.30 11.47
C GLY A 107 -17.33 -2.51 12.70
N GLY A 108 -17.57 -3.07 13.88
CA GLY A 108 -17.13 -2.50 15.15
C GLY A 108 -17.34 -3.49 16.28
N ALA A 109 -16.26 -4.15 16.68
CA ALA A 109 -16.05 -4.71 18.00
C ALA A 109 -14.67 -4.25 18.47
#